data_AF-A0A7C7KNF6-F1
#
_entry.id   AF-A0A7C7KNF6-F1
#
_cell.length_a   1.000
_cell.length_b   1.000
_cell.length_c   1.000
_cell.angle_alpha   90.00
_cell.angle_beta   90.00
_cell.angle_gamma   90.00
#
_symmetry.space_group_name_H-M   'P 1'
#
loop_
_entity.id
_entity.type
_entity.pdbx_description
1 polymer ?
#
loop_
_entity_poly.entity_id
_entity_poly.type
_entity_poly.pdbx_seq_one_letter_code
_entity_poly.pdbx_strand_id
1 'polypeptide(L)' 'MARLSAVERRRQIVEAATEAVLRRGLAQAATRDVTKALGVGSGLLHHYFASWAELRAEAVQLAARRE' A
#
# COMPACT_ATOMS: atom_id res chain seq x y z
N MET A 1 -9.63 -4.95 -19.66
CA MET A 1 -9.61 -4.33 -18.31
C MET A 1 -9.30 -2.85 -18.48
N ALA A 2 -10.13 -1.97 -17.94
CA ALA A 2 -9.91 -0.52 -18.04
C ALA A 2 -8.61 -0.13 -17.30
N ARG A 3 -7.83 0.78 -17.89
CA ARG A 3 -6.63 1.32 -17.26
C ARG A 3 -7.05 2.15 -16.03
N LEU A 4 -6.66 1.71 -14.84
CA LEU A 4 -6.86 2.51 -13.62
C LEU A 4 -6.19 3.88 -13.79
N SER A 5 -6.86 4.93 -13.32
CA SER A 5 -6.22 6.24 -13.19
C SER A 5 -5.08 6.16 -12.17
N ALA A 6 -4.19 7.16 -12.23
CA ALA A 6 -3.11 7.27 -11.25
C ALA A 6 -3.65 7.36 -9.81
N VAL A 7 -4.78 8.04 -9.62
CA VAL A 7 -5.42 8.21 -8.30
C VAL A 7 -5.95 6.87 -7.78
N GLU A 8 -6.68 6.13 -8.60
CA GLU A 8 -7.24 4.82 -8.19
C GLU A 8 -6.13 3.81 -7.91
N ARG A 9 -5.07 3.81 -8.72
CA ARG A 9 -3.91 2.93 -8.48
C ARG A 9 -3.22 3.28 -7.16
N ARG A 10 -2.99 4.57 -6.90
CA ARG A 10 -2.40 5.03 -5.64
C ARG A 10 -3.27 4.60 -4.45
N ARG A 11 -4.59 4.77 -4.54
CA ARG A 11 -5.55 4.34 -3.50
C ARG A 11 -5.45 2.83 -3.25
N GLN A 12 -5.43 2.03 -4.31
CA GLN A 12 -5.33 0.57 -4.22
C GLN A 12 -4.04 0.12 -3.50
N ILE A 13 -2.93 0.82 -3.73
CA ILE A 13 -1.66 0.57 -3.04
C ILE A 13 -1.77 0.86 -1.55
N VAL A 14 -2.34 2.01 -1.17
CA VAL A 14 -2.56 2.37 0.25
C VAL A 14 -3.47 1.36 0.93
N GLU A 15 -4.58 0.97 0.29
CA GLU A 15 -5.50 -0.03 0.84
C GLU A 15 -4.81 -1.37 1.08
N ALA A 16 -4.05 -1.88 0.11
CA ALA A 16 -3.30 -3.13 0.29
C ALA A 16 -2.21 -3.02 1.37
N ALA A 17 -1.58 -1.86 1.54
CA ALA A 17 -0.65 -1.59 2.63
C ALA A 17 -1.36 -1.55 3.99
N THR A 18 -2.53 -0.93 4.08
CA THR A 18 -3.38 -0.92 5.29
C THR A 18 -3.74 -2.34 5.71
N GLU A 19 -4.22 -3.17 4.79
CA GLU A 19 -4.54 -4.57 5.09
C GLU A 19 -3.30 -5.37 5.53
N ALA A 20 -2.15 -5.12 4.92
CA ALA A 20 -0.89 -5.75 5.34
C ALA A 20 -0.50 -5.35 6.77
N VAL A 21 -0.62 -4.05 7.11
CA VAL A 21 -0.34 -3.52 8.45
C VAL A 21 -1.32 -4.05 9.49
N LEU A 22 -2.62 -4.07 9.20
CA LEU A 22 -3.65 -4.60 10.11
C LEU A 22 -3.47 -6.09 10.39
N ARG A 23 -3.10 -6.87 9.36
CA ARG A 23 -2.94 -8.33 9.51
C ARG A 23 -1.63 -8.74 10.18
N ARG A 24 -0.53 -8.05 9.92
CA ARG A 24 0.83 -8.45 10.37
C ARG A 24 1.40 -7.58 11.49
N GLY A 25 0.81 -6.42 11.73
CA GLY A 25 1.37 -5.37 12.58
C GLY A 25 2.46 -4.56 11.88
N LEU A 26 2.75 -3.38 12.46
CA LEU A 26 3.64 -2.37 11.89
C LEU A 26 5.10 -2.82 11.68
N ALA A 27 5.58 -3.74 12.50
CA ALA A 27 6.95 -4.22 12.46
C ALA A 27 7.18 -5.30 11.39
N GLN A 28 6.16 -6.10 11.09
CA GLN A 28 6.28 -7.26 10.18
C GLN A 28 5.77 -6.97 8.77
N ALA A 29 4.91 -5.97 8.60
CA ALA A 29 4.45 -5.54 7.29
C ALA A 29 5.60 -4.95 6.45
N ALA A 30 5.66 -5.35 5.19
CA ALA A 30 6.69 -4.88 4.25
C ALA A 30 6.12 -4.66 2.84
N THR A 31 6.89 -3.96 2.00
CA THR A 31 6.56 -3.71 0.58
C THR A 31 6.21 -4.97 -0.20
N ARG A 32 6.88 -6.11 0.09
CA ARG A 32 6.58 -7.40 -0.52
C ARG A 32 5.16 -7.90 -0.28
N ASP A 33 4.54 -7.54 0.84
CA ASP A 33 3.18 -7.98 1.17
C ASP A 33 2.17 -7.24 0.28
N VAL A 34 2.44 -5.97 -0.01
CA VAL A 34 1.64 -5.12 -0.91
C VAL A 34 1.79 -5.57 -2.36
N THR A 35 3.03 -5.78 -2.82
CA THR A 35 3.27 -6.24 -4.20
C THR A 35 2.65 -7.61 -4.47
N LYS A 36 2.73 -8.53 -3.49
CA LYS A 36 2.07 -9.84 -3.58
C LYS A 36 0.55 -9.74 -3.60
N ALA A 37 -0.02 -8.89 -2.75
CA ALA A 37 -1.47 -8.68 -2.69
C ALA A 37 -2.03 -8.12 -4.02
N LEU A 38 -1.26 -7.27 -4.70
CA LEU A 38 -1.68 -6.63 -5.94
C LEU A 38 -1.21 -7.34 -7.22
N GLY A 39 -0.33 -8.34 -7.10
CA GLY A 39 0.27 -9.00 -8.26
C GLY A 39 1.14 -8.06 -9.11
N VAL A 40 1.81 -7.09 -8.48
CA VAL A 40 2.62 -6.06 -9.16
C VAL A 40 4.10 -6.14 -8.76
N GLY A 41 4.98 -5.55 -9.56
CA GLY A 41 6.40 -5.41 -9.21
C GLY A 41 6.68 -4.27 -8.22
N SER A 42 7.82 -4.35 -7.53
CA SER A 42 8.28 -3.29 -6.60
C SER A 42 8.49 -1.94 -7.28
N GLY A 43 8.87 -1.93 -8.57
CA GLY A 43 9.00 -0.70 -9.36
C GLY A 43 7.71 0.13 -9.43
N LEU A 44 6.53 -0.51 -9.37
CA LEU A 44 5.27 0.20 -9.32
C LEU A 44 5.10 0.95 -8.00
N LEU A 45 5.49 0.36 -6.87
CA LEU A 45 5.43 1.05 -5.59
C LEU A 45 6.35 2.27 -5.57
N HIS A 46 7.58 2.13 -6.08
CA HIS A 46 8.54 3.23 -6.18
C HIS A 46 8.08 4.37 -7.11
N HIS A 47 7.20 4.07 -8.07
CA HIS A 47 6.60 5.10 -8.92
C HIS A 47 5.59 5.97 -8.17
N TYR A 48 4.86 5.41 -7.20
CA TYR A 48 3.81 6.12 -6.46
C TYR A 48 4.25 6.63 -5.08
N PHE A 49 5.27 6.01 -4.48
CA PHE A 49 5.76 6.31 -3.14
C PHE A 49 7.28 6.28 -3.15
N ALA A 50 7.92 7.30 -2.58
CA ALA A 50 9.36 7.41 -2.48
C ALA A 50 9.96 6.35 -1.54
N SER A 51 9.20 5.89 -0.53
CA SER A 51 9.67 4.90 0.42
C SER A 51 8.55 4.05 1.04
N TRP A 52 8.95 2.93 1.66
CA TRP A 52 8.06 2.15 2.51
C TRP A 52 7.53 2.98 3.69
N ALA A 53 8.35 3.87 4.26
CA ALA A 53 7.94 4.69 5.39
C ALA A 53 6.79 5.65 5.02
N GLU A 54 6.85 6.26 3.84
CA GLU A 54 5.78 7.11 3.30
C GLU A 54 4.48 6.31 3.10
N LEU A 55 4.54 5.18 2.40
CA LEU A 55 3.39 4.33 2.18
C LEU A 55 2.79 3.82 3.50
N ARG A 56 3.63 3.42 4.45
CA ARG A 56 3.20 2.92 5.77
C ARG A 56 2.55 4.03 6.59
N ALA A 57 3.05 5.26 6.53
CA ALA A 57 2.42 6.39 7.21
C ALA A 57 1.00 6.62 6.69
N GLU A 58 0.79 6.62 5.37
CA GLU A 58 -0.55 6.73 4.79
C GLU A 58 -1.45 5.54 5.13
N ALA A 59 -0.90 4.33 5.12
CA ALA A 59 -1.63 3.13 5.48
C ALA A 59 -2.16 3.19 6.93
N VAL A 60 -1.34 3.70 7.86
CA VAL A 60 -1.73 3.92 9.27
C VAL A 60 -2.76 5.02 9.40
N GLN A 61 -2.59 6.14 8.68
CA GLN A 61 -3.58 7.21 8.67
C GLN A 61 -4.93 6.75 8.13
N LEU A 62 -4.94 5.85 7.13
CA LEU A 62 -6.17 5.25 6.64
C LEU A 62 -6.77 4.27 7.66
N ALA A 63 -5.95 3.44 8.32
CA ALA A 63 -6.41 2.53 9.37
C ALA A 63 -7.08 3.30 10.53
N ALA A 64 -6.44 4.35 11.01
CA ALA A 64 -6.92 5.17 12.12
C ALA A 64 -8.24 5.93 11.82
N ARG A 65 -8.59 6.12 10.54
CA ARG A 65 -9.88 6.73 10.13
C ARG A 65 -11.01 5.72 9.99
N ARG A 66 -10.71 4.42 10.01
CA ARG A 66 -11.72 3.34 9.95
C ARG A 66 -12.24 2.94 11.32
N GLU A 67 -11.58 3.41 12.38
CA GLU A 67 -11.98 3.29 13.80
C GLU A 67 -12.77 4.53 14.25
#